data_AF-A0A1L9SYS6-F1
#
_entry.id   AF-A0A1L9SYS6-F1
#
_cell.length_a   1.000
_cell.length_b   1.000
_cell.length_c   1.000
_cell.angle_alpha   90.00
_cell.angle_beta   90.00
_cell.angle_gamma   90.00
#
_symmetry.space_group_name_H-M   'P 1'
#
loop_
_entity.id
_entity.type
_entity.pdbx_description
1 polymer ?
#
loop_
_entity_poly.entity_id
_entity_poly.type
_entity_poly.pdbx_seq_one_letter_code
_entity_poly.pdbx_strand_id
1 'polypeptide(L)'
;MVILSKEEKKRAERQARRQKRCHDPKKHREKVSVRSRGNASETTKEMYRETVNVFNEWLEVERGMPEGFKVQQGYPAPSLEELKPFIRFYANSAKGRIDDVPTMRSTLLFAQRSVPGFELVTGNEIPRNDSRDLYSWVQKELVDEGTIADKAKEKYNFMVADFKRTMSPIVFRPSV
;
A
#
# COMPACT_ATOMS: atom_id res chain seq x y z
N MET A 1 50.50 -3.77 8.76
CA MET A 1 49.31 -4.20 7.97
C MET A 1 48.09 -4.06 8.87
N VAL A 2 47.26 -3.03 8.70
CA VAL A 2 46.13 -2.75 9.61
C VAL A 2 44.98 -3.69 9.26
N ILE A 3 44.74 -4.70 10.11
CA ILE A 3 43.60 -5.61 9.94
C ILE A 3 42.36 -4.87 10.43
N LEU A 4 41.59 -4.30 9.48
CA LEU A 4 40.31 -3.69 9.78
C LEU A 4 39.37 -4.72 10.40
N SER A 5 38.70 -4.33 11.49
CA SER A 5 37.67 -5.13 12.13
C SER A 5 36.50 -5.41 11.15
N LYS A 6 35.71 -6.45 11.42
CA LYS A 6 34.54 -6.80 10.60
C LYS A 6 33.55 -5.63 10.45
N GLU A 7 33.40 -4.82 11.49
CA GLU A 7 32.56 -3.62 11.54
C GLU A 7 33.05 -2.53 10.58
N GLU A 8 34.36 -2.27 10.56
CA GLU A 8 34.99 -1.26 9.72
C GLU A 8 34.95 -1.64 8.24
N LYS A 9 35.15 -2.93 7.92
CA LYS A 9 34.97 -3.45 6.56
C LYS A 9 33.53 -3.24 6.08
N LYS A 10 32.52 -3.59 6.88
CA LYS A 10 31.10 -3.33 6.56
C LYS A 10 30.79 -1.84 6.41
N ARG A 11 31.44 -0.96 7.18
CA ARG A 11 31.26 0.49 7.08
C ARG A 11 31.87 1.02 5.78
N ALA A 12 33.09 0.60 5.44
CA ALA A 12 33.77 0.94 4.20
C ALA A 12 32.99 0.47 2.96
N GLU A 13 32.47 -0.75 2.97
CA GLU A 13 31.61 -1.27 1.88
C GLU A 13 30.30 -0.49 1.73
N ARG A 14 29.69 -0.05 2.83
CA ARG A 14 28.50 0.81 2.79
C ARG A 14 28.84 2.18 2.18
N GLN A 15 30.01 2.73 2.49
CA GLN A 15 30.47 4.01 1.96
C GLN A 15 30.80 3.93 0.46
N ALA A 16 31.51 2.89 0.03
CA ALA A 16 31.79 2.64 -1.39
C ALA A 16 30.49 2.48 -2.21
N ARG A 17 29.48 1.80 -1.66
CA ARG A 17 28.15 1.67 -2.30
C ARG A 17 27.43 3.02 -2.44
N ARG A 18 27.53 3.91 -1.44
CA ARG A 18 26.93 5.27 -1.50
C ARG A 18 27.60 6.12 -2.58
N GLN A 19 28.92 6.06 -2.66
CA GLN A 19 29.70 6.78 -3.68
C GLN A 19 29.38 6.27 -5.10
N LYS A 20 29.36 4.95 -5.31
CA LYS A 20 29.01 4.35 -6.62
C LYS A 20 27.59 4.71 -7.08
N ARG A 21 26.65 4.86 -6.14
CA ARG A 21 25.25 5.22 -6.43
C ARG A 21 25.01 6.73 -6.46
N CYS A 22 26.07 7.54 -6.35
CA CYS A 22 25.99 9.01 -6.27
C CYS A 22 24.93 9.47 -5.25
N HIS A 23 24.93 8.84 -4.08
CA HIS A 23 23.96 9.15 -3.04
C HIS A 23 24.15 10.57 -2.54
N ASP A 24 23.26 11.47 -2.94
CA ASP A 24 23.20 12.83 -2.43
C ASP A 24 22.14 12.90 -1.30
N PRO A 25 22.56 13.15 -0.04
CA PRO A 25 21.63 13.26 1.09
C PRO A 25 20.69 14.47 0.98
N LYS A 26 21.02 15.48 0.17
CA LYS A 26 20.20 16.69 -0.02
C LYS A 26 19.17 16.52 -1.16
N LYS A 27 19.44 15.66 -2.15
CA LYS A 27 18.58 15.42 -3.34
C LYS A 27 17.13 15.06 -3.04
N HIS A 28 16.87 14.47 -1.87
CA HIS A 28 15.52 14.09 -1.45
C HIS A 28 14.99 14.92 -0.27
N ARG A 29 15.75 15.89 0.24
CA ARG A 29 15.40 16.62 1.48
C ARG A 29 14.09 17.40 1.33
N GLU A 30 13.90 18.06 0.19
CA GLU A 30 12.67 18.77 -0.17
C GLU A 30 11.49 17.81 -0.45
N LYS A 31 11.74 16.71 -1.18
CA LYS A 31 10.71 15.69 -1.43
C LYS A 31 10.27 14.95 -0.17
N VAL A 32 11.14 14.83 0.82
CA VAL A 32 10.83 14.20 2.12
C VAL A 32 10.14 15.19 3.05
N SER A 33 10.47 16.49 3.03
CA SER A 33 9.75 17.51 3.80
C SER A 33 8.30 17.71 3.34
N VAL A 34 8.04 17.48 2.05
CA VAL A 34 6.68 17.45 1.45
C VAL A 34 5.88 16.20 1.90
N ARG A 35 6.48 15.19 2.55
CA ARG A 35 5.72 14.00 3.03
C ARG A 35 5.14 14.17 4.44
N SER A 36 5.24 15.34 5.06
CA SER A 36 4.47 15.65 6.27
C SER A 36 2.98 15.64 5.92
N ARG A 37 2.15 15.17 6.87
CA ARG A 37 0.78 14.63 6.70
C ARG A 37 -0.24 15.45 5.88
N GLY A 38 0.03 16.71 5.52
CA GLY A 38 -0.84 17.54 4.65
C GLY A 38 -0.42 17.66 3.19
N ASN A 39 0.78 17.21 2.80
CA ASN A 39 1.41 17.53 1.51
C ASN A 39 1.57 16.30 0.58
N ALA A 40 0.72 15.28 0.76
CA ALA A 40 0.66 14.15 -0.17
C ALA A 40 0.43 14.64 -1.61
N SER A 41 1.07 13.98 -2.59
CA SER A 41 0.85 14.33 -4.01
C SER A 41 -0.62 14.14 -4.39
N GLU A 42 -1.13 14.87 -5.38
CA GLU A 42 -2.52 14.74 -5.81
C GLU A 42 -2.89 13.30 -6.19
N THR A 43 -1.98 12.58 -6.86
CA THR A 43 -2.15 11.14 -7.14
C THR A 43 -2.33 10.33 -5.86
N THR A 44 -1.59 10.64 -4.79
CA THR A 44 -1.74 9.95 -3.51
C THR A 44 -3.07 10.28 -2.84
N LYS A 45 -3.51 11.55 -2.91
CA LYS A 45 -4.82 11.96 -2.38
C LYS A 45 -5.97 11.30 -3.13
N GLU A 46 -5.84 11.12 -4.44
CA GLU A 46 -6.80 10.37 -5.25
C GLU A 46 -6.90 8.91 -4.79
N MET A 47 -5.78 8.23 -4.59
CA MET A 47 -5.77 6.88 -4.02
C MET A 47 -6.39 6.81 -2.62
N TYR A 48 -6.27 7.87 -1.82
CA TYR A 48 -6.93 7.94 -0.53
C TYR A 48 -8.46 8.09 -0.69
N ARG A 49 -8.93 8.94 -1.61
CA ARG A 49 -10.37 9.08 -1.92
C ARG A 49 -10.98 7.78 -2.44
N GLU A 50 -10.24 7.02 -3.26
CA GLU A 50 -10.67 5.70 -3.72
C GLU A 50 -11.00 4.76 -2.55
N THR A 51 -10.18 4.75 -1.49
CA THR A 51 -10.48 3.92 -0.31
C THR A 51 -11.75 4.34 0.43
N VAL A 52 -12.06 5.64 0.47
CA VAL A 52 -13.31 6.14 1.07
C VAL A 52 -14.52 5.84 0.18
N ASN A 53 -14.34 5.77 -1.15
CA ASN A 53 -15.42 5.33 -2.03
C ASN A 53 -15.82 3.87 -1.77
N VAL A 54 -14.84 2.98 -1.54
CA VAL A 54 -15.13 1.59 -1.13
C VAL A 54 -15.81 1.55 0.24
N PHE A 55 -15.48 2.48 1.13
CA PHE A 55 -16.18 2.61 2.40
C PHE A 55 -17.65 3.04 2.22
N ASN A 56 -17.94 3.95 1.30
CA ASN A 56 -19.32 4.31 0.95
C ASN A 56 -20.11 3.10 0.44
N GLU A 57 -19.51 2.31 -0.46
CA GLU A 57 -20.10 1.06 -0.95
C GLU A 57 -20.38 0.08 0.20
N TRP A 58 -19.43 -0.08 1.14
CA TRP A 58 -19.63 -0.91 2.32
C TRP A 58 -20.79 -0.39 3.19
N LEU A 59 -20.93 0.92 3.38
CA LEU A 59 -22.06 1.50 4.12
C LEU A 59 -23.40 1.23 3.43
N GLU A 60 -23.45 1.28 2.11
CA GLU A 60 -24.66 0.95 1.35
C GLU A 60 -25.03 -0.53 1.51
N VAL A 61 -24.08 -1.43 1.31
CA VAL A 61 -24.30 -2.89 1.32
C VAL A 61 -24.55 -3.44 2.72
N GLU A 62 -23.73 -3.07 3.71
CA GLU A 62 -23.72 -3.70 5.04
C GLU A 62 -24.43 -2.85 6.11
N ARG A 63 -24.56 -1.54 5.89
CA ARG A 63 -25.26 -0.64 6.84
C ARG A 63 -26.59 -0.12 6.31
N GLY A 64 -26.99 -0.48 5.08
CA GLY A 64 -28.26 -0.09 4.49
C GLY A 64 -28.38 1.42 4.26
N MET A 65 -27.25 2.12 4.06
CA MET A 65 -27.30 3.52 3.67
C MET A 65 -27.93 3.66 2.27
N PRO A 66 -28.59 4.80 1.97
CA PRO A 66 -29.17 5.03 0.66
C PRO A 66 -28.12 4.91 -0.46
N GLU A 67 -28.55 4.39 -1.61
CA GLU A 67 -27.70 4.33 -2.79
C GLU A 67 -27.16 5.71 -3.17
N GLY A 68 -25.86 5.80 -3.41
CA GLY A 68 -25.15 7.06 -3.69
C GLY A 68 -24.79 7.85 -2.42
N PHE A 69 -24.87 7.24 -1.23
CA PHE A 69 -24.40 7.87 0.00
C PHE A 69 -22.92 8.19 -0.09
N LYS A 70 -22.54 9.39 0.36
CA LYS A 70 -21.13 9.81 0.38
C LYS A 70 -20.80 10.41 1.73
N VAL A 71 -19.77 9.84 2.36
CA VAL A 71 -19.08 10.47 3.48
C VAL A 71 -18.53 11.83 3.02
N GLN A 72 -18.80 12.86 3.82
CA GLN A 72 -18.42 14.25 3.56
C GLN A 72 -17.71 14.86 4.78
N GLN A 73 -17.26 16.10 4.63
CA GLN A 73 -16.64 16.87 5.70
C GLN A 73 -17.57 16.94 6.93
N GLY A 74 -17.00 16.70 8.11
CA GLY A 74 -17.74 16.67 9.38
C GLY A 74 -18.33 15.30 9.74
N TYR A 75 -18.32 14.31 8.84
CA TYR A 75 -18.75 12.94 9.18
C TYR A 75 -17.79 12.34 10.22
N PRO A 76 -18.28 11.61 11.25
CA PRO A 76 -17.42 11.05 12.28
C PRO A 76 -16.34 10.12 11.69
N ALA A 77 -15.13 10.18 12.24
CA ALA A 77 -14.09 9.23 11.87
C ALA A 77 -14.52 7.81 12.28
N PRO A 78 -14.36 6.80 11.40
CA PRO A 78 -14.72 5.44 11.74
C PRO A 78 -13.92 4.93 12.94
N SER A 79 -14.60 4.25 13.84
CA SER A 79 -13.99 3.58 14.99
C SER A 79 -13.20 2.33 14.56
N LEU A 80 -12.32 1.82 15.42
CA LEU A 80 -11.63 0.55 15.17
C LEU A 80 -12.63 -0.61 14.92
N GLU A 81 -13.77 -0.61 15.61
CA GLU A 81 -14.84 -1.61 15.45
C GLU A 81 -15.54 -1.53 14.09
N GLU A 82 -15.55 -0.37 13.43
CA GLU A 82 -16.06 -0.19 12.07
C GLU A 82 -14.99 -0.47 11.02
N LEU A 83 -13.74 -0.10 11.30
CA LEU A 83 -12.62 -0.31 10.37
C LEU A 83 -12.34 -1.79 10.14
N LYS A 84 -12.38 -2.65 11.17
CA LYS A 84 -12.17 -4.10 11.02
C LYS A 84 -13.16 -4.77 10.04
N PRO A 85 -14.49 -4.67 10.20
CA PRO A 85 -15.45 -5.26 9.28
C PRO A 85 -15.37 -4.63 7.89
N PHE A 86 -15.10 -3.32 7.78
CA PHE A 86 -14.84 -2.67 6.49
C PHE A 86 -13.64 -3.29 5.75
N ILE A 87 -12.51 -3.48 6.43
CA ILE A 87 -11.32 -4.10 5.81
C ILE A 87 -11.59 -5.56 5.46
N ARG A 88 -12.38 -6.28 6.26
CA ARG A 88 -12.82 -7.65 5.94
C ARG A 88 -13.71 -7.69 4.70
N PHE A 89 -14.66 -6.76 4.58
CA PHE A 89 -15.48 -6.59 3.38
C PHE A 89 -14.61 -6.36 2.14
N TYR A 90 -13.66 -5.44 2.20
CA TYR A 90 -12.69 -5.22 1.13
C TYR A 90 -11.90 -6.48 0.78
N ALA A 91 -11.40 -7.20 1.77
CA ALA A 91 -10.63 -8.42 1.53
C ALA A 91 -11.46 -9.51 0.84
N ASN A 92 -12.75 -9.60 1.17
CA ASN A 92 -13.67 -10.56 0.56
C ASN A 92 -14.15 -10.14 -0.84
N SER A 93 -14.23 -8.84 -1.13
CA SER A 93 -14.63 -8.34 -2.45
C SER A 93 -13.45 -8.23 -3.43
N ALA A 94 -12.22 -8.15 -2.92
CA ALA A 94 -11.02 -8.00 -3.75
C ALA A 94 -10.52 -9.34 -4.29
N LYS A 95 -10.36 -9.42 -5.62
CA LYS A 95 -9.64 -10.53 -6.24
C LYS A 95 -8.14 -10.43 -5.99
N GLY A 96 -7.55 -11.47 -5.42
CA GLY A 96 -6.11 -11.57 -5.24
C GLY A 96 -5.35 -11.57 -6.56
N ARG A 97 -4.12 -11.05 -6.53
CA ARG A 97 -3.24 -11.01 -7.71
C ARG A 97 -2.43 -12.31 -7.90
N ILE A 98 -2.18 -13.02 -6.81
CA ILE A 98 -1.36 -14.24 -6.79
C ILE A 98 -2.28 -15.45 -6.77
N ASP A 99 -3.16 -15.50 -5.78
CA ASP A 99 -4.24 -16.48 -5.64
C ASP A 99 -5.60 -15.75 -5.71
N ASP A 100 -6.70 -16.47 -5.51
CA ASP A 100 -8.04 -15.87 -5.49
C ASP A 100 -8.25 -14.88 -4.34
N VAL A 101 -7.60 -15.12 -3.19
CA VAL A 101 -7.63 -14.23 -2.00
C VAL A 101 -6.52 -13.18 -2.03
N PRO A 102 -6.77 -11.95 -1.54
CA PRO A 102 -5.76 -10.90 -1.52
C PRO A 102 -4.63 -11.20 -0.54
N THR A 103 -3.47 -10.61 -0.80
CA THR A 103 -2.30 -10.79 0.07
C THR A 103 -2.38 -9.89 1.29
N MET A 104 -1.80 -10.34 2.41
CA MET A 104 -1.65 -9.52 3.63
C MET A 104 -1.03 -8.16 3.32
N ARG A 105 -0.02 -8.11 2.45
CA ARG A 105 0.64 -6.85 2.07
C ARG A 105 -0.27 -5.90 1.29
N SER A 106 -1.10 -6.40 0.38
CA SER A 106 -2.04 -5.55 -0.37
C SER A 106 -3.13 -5.01 0.54
N THR A 107 -3.68 -5.85 1.41
CA THR A 107 -4.74 -5.46 2.36
C THR A 107 -4.21 -4.48 3.40
N LEU A 108 -3.00 -4.69 3.90
CA LEU A 108 -2.34 -3.74 4.80
C LEU A 108 -2.11 -2.38 4.13
N LEU A 109 -1.69 -2.37 2.87
CA LEU A 109 -1.50 -1.13 2.13
C LEU A 109 -2.83 -0.39 1.91
N PHE A 110 -3.91 -1.13 1.67
CA PHE A 110 -5.26 -0.57 1.60
C PHE A 110 -5.68 0.05 2.94
N ALA A 111 -5.50 -0.65 4.06
CA ALA A 111 -5.78 -0.11 5.40
C ALA A 111 -4.96 1.16 5.69
N GLN A 112 -3.67 1.17 5.34
CA GLN A 112 -2.78 2.32 5.53
C GLN A 112 -3.15 3.54 4.66
N ARG A 113 -3.83 3.34 3.53
CA ARG A 113 -4.38 4.41 2.70
C ARG A 113 -5.72 4.91 3.19
N SER A 114 -6.51 4.02 3.78
CA SER A 114 -7.84 4.34 4.30
C SER A 114 -7.76 5.35 5.44
N VAL A 115 -6.82 5.17 6.38
CA VAL A 115 -6.64 6.07 7.52
C VAL A 115 -6.47 7.55 7.13
N PRO A 116 -5.48 7.94 6.30
CA PRO A 116 -5.37 9.31 5.83
C PRO A 116 -6.47 9.70 4.82
N GLY A 117 -7.15 8.75 4.20
CA GLY A 117 -8.31 9.03 3.35
C GLY A 117 -9.53 9.52 4.11
N PHE A 118 -9.81 8.92 5.28
CA PHE A 118 -10.86 9.42 6.16
C PHE A 118 -10.55 10.84 6.62
N GLU A 119 -9.35 11.10 7.13
CA GLU A 119 -8.93 12.44 7.53
C GLU A 119 -9.06 13.45 6.38
N LEU A 120 -8.68 13.07 5.16
CA LEU A 120 -8.78 13.93 3.98
C LEU A 120 -10.23 14.28 3.60
N VAL A 121 -11.17 13.35 3.72
CA VAL A 121 -12.56 13.53 3.27
C VAL A 121 -13.44 14.10 4.38
N THR A 122 -13.29 13.61 5.61
CA THR A 122 -14.12 14.02 6.76
C THR A 122 -13.54 15.20 7.52
N GLY A 123 -12.22 15.40 7.44
CA GLY A 123 -11.50 16.33 8.31
C GLY A 123 -11.27 15.81 9.73
N ASN A 124 -11.68 14.58 10.03
CA ASN A 124 -11.54 13.95 11.35
C ASN A 124 -10.46 12.86 11.32
N GLU A 125 -9.48 12.98 12.22
CA GLU A 125 -8.37 12.02 12.32
C GLU A 125 -8.81 10.75 13.06
N ILE A 126 -8.38 9.59 12.54
CA ILE A 126 -8.48 8.33 13.28
C ILE A 126 -7.33 8.27 14.29
N PRO A 127 -7.60 7.97 15.57
CA PRO A 127 -6.56 7.90 16.59
C PRO A 127 -5.38 7.01 16.18
N ARG A 128 -4.17 7.44 16.55
CA ARG A 128 -2.93 6.71 16.19
C ARG A 128 -2.88 5.30 16.78
N ASN A 129 -3.48 5.09 17.96
CA ASN A 129 -3.53 3.77 18.58
C ASN A 129 -4.46 2.84 17.78
N ASP A 130 -5.66 3.30 17.43
CA ASP A 130 -6.63 2.56 16.62
C ASP A 130 -6.04 2.16 15.26
N SER A 131 -5.39 3.09 14.56
CA SER A 131 -4.74 2.76 13.28
C SER A 131 -3.60 1.75 13.45
N ARG A 132 -2.82 1.83 14.52
CA ARG A 132 -1.77 0.84 14.82
C ARG A 132 -2.36 -0.54 15.10
N ASP A 133 -3.43 -0.59 15.88
CA ASP A 133 -4.10 -1.84 16.25
C ASP A 133 -4.78 -2.47 15.04
N LEU A 134 -5.39 -1.67 14.17
CA LEU A 134 -5.90 -2.10 12.86
C LEU A 134 -4.79 -2.76 12.03
N TYR A 135 -3.62 -2.13 11.92
CA TYR A 135 -2.52 -2.68 11.13
C TYR A 135 -1.99 -3.99 11.71
N SER A 136 -1.87 -4.09 13.04
CA SER A 136 -1.47 -5.33 13.72
C SER A 136 -2.50 -6.43 13.51
N TRP A 137 -3.79 -6.09 13.57
CA TRP A 137 -4.89 -7.01 13.32
C TRP A 137 -4.87 -7.58 11.90
N VAL A 138 -4.69 -6.73 10.88
CA VAL A 138 -4.55 -7.19 9.47
C VAL A 138 -3.35 -8.11 9.29
N GLN A 139 -2.22 -7.82 9.94
CA GLN A 139 -1.00 -8.61 9.78
C GLN A 139 -1.04 -9.98 10.45
N LYS A 140 -1.85 -10.15 11.50
CA LYS A 140 -1.87 -11.34 12.33
C LYS A 140 -3.21 -12.04 12.24
N GLU A 141 -4.22 -11.48 12.89
CA GLU A 141 -5.53 -12.11 13.07
C GLU A 141 -6.22 -12.37 11.72
N LEU A 142 -6.21 -11.41 10.79
CA LEU A 142 -6.88 -11.60 9.50
C LEU A 142 -6.17 -12.64 8.60
N VAL A 143 -4.86 -12.84 8.81
CA VAL A 143 -4.09 -13.92 8.17
C VAL A 143 -4.44 -15.26 8.81
N ASP A 144 -4.50 -15.31 10.14
CA ASP A 144 -4.86 -16.52 10.90
C ASP A 144 -6.29 -16.99 10.59
N GLU A 145 -7.21 -16.07 10.31
CA GLU A 145 -8.57 -16.35 9.85
C GLU A 145 -8.62 -16.94 8.43
N GLY A 146 -7.53 -16.86 7.65
CA GLY A 146 -7.48 -17.32 6.25
C GLY A 146 -8.17 -16.40 5.24
N THR A 147 -8.69 -15.25 5.68
CA THR A 147 -9.32 -14.23 4.81
C THR A 147 -8.30 -13.62 3.85
N ILE A 148 -7.04 -13.54 4.25
CA ILE A 148 -5.93 -13.03 3.43
C ILE A 148 -4.74 -13.98 3.49
N ALA A 149 -3.96 -14.03 2.40
CA ALA A 149 -2.80 -14.90 2.32
C ALA A 149 -1.50 -14.14 2.69
N ASP A 150 -0.70 -14.69 3.60
CA ASP A 150 0.70 -14.26 3.77
C ASP A 150 1.60 -14.92 2.74
N LYS A 151 1.50 -14.44 1.49
CA LYS A 151 2.30 -14.91 0.37
C LYS A 151 2.92 -13.74 -0.36
N ALA A 152 4.18 -13.93 -0.75
CA ALA A 152 4.88 -13.02 -1.64
C ALA A 152 5.14 -13.71 -2.97
N LYS A 153 5.08 -12.95 -4.08
CA LYS A 153 5.49 -13.47 -5.38
C LYS A 153 6.97 -13.84 -5.31
N GLU A 154 7.30 -15.07 -5.71
CA GLU A 154 8.70 -15.48 -5.83
C GLU A 154 9.44 -14.57 -6.81
N LYS A 155 10.62 -14.12 -6.40
CA LYS A 155 11.38 -13.05 -7.06
C LYS A 155 11.93 -13.46 -8.44
N TYR A 156 11.86 -14.76 -8.79
CA TYR A 156 12.53 -15.35 -9.95
C TYR A 156 11.62 -16.25 -10.82
N ASN A 157 10.29 -16.05 -10.82
CA ASN A 157 9.40 -16.75 -11.76
C ASN A 157 9.36 -16.03 -13.12
N PHE A 158 10.53 -15.92 -13.76
CA PHE A 158 10.63 -15.53 -15.16
C PHE A 158 10.36 -16.79 -15.99
N MET A 159 9.12 -16.98 -16.43
CA MET A 159 8.79 -18.16 -17.21
C MET A 159 9.31 -18.00 -18.65
N VAL A 160 9.55 -19.12 -19.34
CA VAL A 160 9.98 -19.12 -20.76
C VAL A 160 9.00 -18.32 -21.64
N ALA A 161 7.71 -18.27 -21.26
CA ALA A 161 6.70 -17.43 -21.90
C ALA A 161 6.98 -15.92 -21.75
N ASP A 162 7.47 -15.47 -20.59
CA ASP A 162 7.86 -14.08 -20.37
C ASP A 162 9.08 -13.70 -21.23
N PHE A 163 9.99 -14.65 -21.45
CA PHE A 163 11.14 -14.50 -22.36
C PHE A 163 10.69 -14.34 -23.82
N LYS A 164 9.74 -15.16 -24.29
CA LYS A 164 9.19 -15.04 -25.65
C LYS A 164 8.46 -13.71 -25.86
N ARG A 165 7.76 -13.19 -24.85
CA ARG A 165 7.07 -11.89 -24.90
C ARG A 165 8.02 -10.70 -24.93
N THR A 166 9.19 -10.82 -24.30
CA THR A 166 10.24 -9.78 -24.34
C THR A 166 11.13 -9.85 -25.59
N MET A 167 11.28 -11.04 -26.18
CA MET A 167 12.11 -11.29 -27.37
C MET A 167 11.31 -11.32 -28.69
N SER A 168 10.00 -11.05 -28.65
CA SER A 168 9.21 -10.93 -29.88
C SER A 168 9.72 -9.72 -30.66
N PRO A 169 10.24 -9.91 -31.89
CA PRO A 169 10.69 -8.78 -32.69
C PRO A 169 9.47 -7.91 -33.00
N ILE A 170 9.66 -6.59 -32.98
CA ILE A 170 8.72 -5.63 -33.57
C ILE A 170 8.58 -6.05 -35.02
N VAL A 171 7.52 -6.81 -35.35
CA VAL A 171 7.26 -7.21 -36.72
C VAL A 171 6.86 -5.95 -37.46
N PHE A 172 7.81 -5.42 -38.22
CA PHE A 172 7.63 -4.35 -39.18
C PHE A 172 6.49 -4.76 -40.12
N ARG A 173 5.34 -4.05 -40.06
CA ARG A 173 4.26 -4.24 -41.02
C ARG A 173 4.72 -3.67 -42.37
N PRO A 174 4.77 -4.44 -43.46
CA PRO A 174 4.92 -3.85 -44.77
C PRO A 174 3.61 -3.12 -45.12
N SER A 175 3.72 -1.86 -45.50
CA SER A 175 2.64 -1.08 -46.10
C SER A 175 2.29 -1.68 -47.45
N VAL A 176 0.99 -1.96 -47.63
CA VAL A 176 0.37 -2.38 -48.90
C VAL A 176 0.52 -1.29 -49.95
#